data_AF-A0AAX2UP15-F1
#
_entry.id   AF-A0AAX2UP15-F1
#
_cell.length_a   1.000
_cell.length_b   1.000
_cell.length_c   1.000
_cell.angle_alpha   90.00
_cell.angle_beta   90.00
_cell.angle_gamma   90.00
#
_symmetry.space_group_name_H-M   'P 1'
#
loop_
_entity.id
_entity.type
_entity.pdbx_description
1 polymer ?
#
loop_
_entity_poly.entity_id
_entity_poly.type
_entity_poly.pdbx_seq_one_letter_code
_entity_poly.pdbx_strand_id
1 'polypeptide(L)'
;MSNQNTFAASFTDIYGVKHEAAICMIASVSRNASFTYDEQGSSQSQVDSCNYQVRYWHSAEAKAAGARHQEYVTKNSMGSFSVQVNGSFDPEEIRAKCQSDFLTKVLAPAA
;
A
#
# COMPACT_ATOMS: atom_id res chain seq x y z
N MET A 1 -21.63 3.07 -7.50
CA MET A 1 -21.00 2.75 -6.20
C MET A 1 -19.59 2.27 -6.50
N SER A 2 -18.57 3.08 -6.18
CA SER A 2 -17.20 2.84 -6.62
C SER A 2 -16.69 1.52 -6.06
N ASN A 3 -16.30 0.60 -6.95
CA ASN A 3 -15.54 -0.59 -6.61
C ASN A 3 -14.25 -0.10 -5.92
N GLN A 4 -14.24 -0.06 -4.60
CA GLN A 4 -13.02 0.22 -3.86
C GLN A 4 -12.08 -0.93 -4.19
N ASN A 5 -10.98 -0.64 -4.89
CA ASN A 5 -9.93 -1.62 -5.23
C ASN A 5 -9.42 -2.26 -3.94
N THR A 6 -10.03 -3.38 -3.57
CA THR A 6 -9.65 -4.19 -2.43
C THR A 6 -9.07 -5.50 -2.91
N PHE A 7 -8.16 -6.05 -2.13
CA PHE A 7 -7.48 -7.30 -2.44
C PHE A 7 -7.41 -8.17 -1.18
N ALA A 8 -7.38 -9.48 -1.35
CA ALA A 8 -7.22 -10.41 -0.23
C ALA A 8 -5.75 -10.52 0.17
N ALA A 9 -5.48 -10.62 1.46
CA ALA A 9 -4.16 -10.93 2.00
C ALA A 9 -4.28 -11.78 3.26
N SER A 10 -3.27 -12.62 3.50
CA SER A 10 -3.14 -13.39 4.73
C SER A 10 -1.93 -12.88 5.51
N PHE A 11 -2.10 -12.52 6.78
CA PHE A 11 -1.01 -11.99 7.60
C PHE A 11 -1.29 -12.16 9.10
N THR A 12 -0.25 -12.01 9.92
CA THR A 12 -0.40 -11.85 11.37
C THR A 12 -0.18 -10.39 11.73
N ASP A 13 -1.08 -9.78 12.50
CA ASP A 13 -0.93 -8.39 12.93
C ASP A 13 0.06 -8.23 14.09
N ILE A 14 0.28 -6.98 14.51
CA ILE A 14 1.22 -6.66 15.60
C ILE A 14 0.83 -7.24 16.96
N TYR A 15 -0.43 -7.61 17.13
CA TYR A 15 -0.97 -8.21 18.36
C TYR A 15 -0.90 -9.74 18.32
N GLY A 16 -0.39 -10.33 17.22
CA GLY A 16 -0.28 -11.76 17.05
C GLY A 16 -1.57 -12.43 16.54
N VAL A 17 -2.57 -11.65 16.11
CA VAL A 17 -3.80 -12.20 15.55
C VAL A 17 -3.58 -12.57 14.09
N LYS A 18 -3.89 -13.82 13.74
CA LYS A 18 -3.84 -14.30 12.35
C LYS A 18 -5.11 -13.88 11.61
N HIS A 19 -4.92 -13.22 10.48
CA HIS A 19 -5.97 -12.89 9.53
C HIS A 19 -5.73 -13.71 8.26
N GLU A 20 -6.47 -14.81 8.09
CA GLU A 20 -6.24 -15.74 6.98
C GLU A 20 -6.86 -15.26 5.66
N ALA A 21 -7.90 -14.42 5.73
CA ALA A 21 -8.64 -13.92 4.58
C ALA A 21 -8.99 -12.43 4.72
N ALA A 22 -8.03 -11.62 5.19
CA ALA A 22 -8.26 -10.18 5.34
C ALA A 22 -8.53 -9.53 3.98
N ILE A 23 -9.50 -8.63 3.94
CA ILE A 23 -9.73 -7.77 2.77
C ILE A 23 -9.02 -6.46 3.01
N CYS A 24 -8.03 -6.15 2.18
CA CYS A 24 -7.18 -4.97 2.30
C CYS A 24 -7.53 -3.92 1.25
N MET A 25 -7.18 -2.67 1.52
CA MET A 25 -7.26 -1.55 0.59
C MET A 25 -6.03 -0.65 0.75
N ILE A 26 -5.54 -0.11 -0.36
CA ILE A 26 -4.58 1.00 -0.32
C ILE A 26 -5.37 2.27 0.04
N ALA A 27 -5.21 2.74 1.28
CA ALA A 27 -6.00 3.82 1.84
C ALA A 27 -5.49 5.20 1.44
N SER A 28 -4.17 5.36 1.36
CA SER A 28 -3.52 6.59 0.94
C SER A 28 -2.27 6.25 0.14
N VAL A 29 -1.94 7.13 -0.80
CA VAL A 29 -0.70 7.10 -1.57
C VAL A 29 -0.18 8.53 -1.65
N SER A 30 1.01 8.77 -1.11
CA SER A 30 1.77 10.01 -1.23
C SER A 30 2.95 9.77 -2.15
N ARG A 31 3.01 10.51 -3.27
CA ARG A 31 4.09 10.39 -4.24
C ARG A 31 5.25 11.28 -3.80
N ASN A 32 6.45 10.73 -3.77
CA ASN A 32 7.66 11.52 -3.60
C ASN A 32 8.25 11.72 -4.99
N ALA A 33 8.00 12.89 -5.56
CA ALA A 33 8.62 13.30 -6.82
C ALA A 33 9.95 13.99 -6.52
N SER A 34 11.00 13.57 -7.21
CA SER A 34 12.22 14.34 -7.35
C SER A 34 12.17 15.12 -8.68
N PHE A 35 12.94 16.19 -8.73
CA PHE A 35 13.17 16.95 -9.95
C PHE A 35 14.64 16.85 -10.28
N THR A 36 14.94 16.32 -11.45
CA THR A 36 16.27 16.39 -12.05
C THR A 36 16.24 17.48 -13.12
N TYR A 37 17.28 18.31 -13.13
CA TYR A 37 17.47 19.37 -14.11
C TYR A 37 18.58 18.94 -15.06
N ASP A 38 18.33 19.03 -16.36
CA ASP A 38 19.38 18.83 -17.36
C ASP A 38 20.32 20.04 -17.45
N GLU A 39 21.42 19.90 -18.21
CA GLU A 39 22.40 20.97 -18.42
C GLU A 39 21.82 22.21 -19.12
N GLN A 40 20.62 22.10 -19.71
CA GLN A 40 19.91 23.18 -20.39
C GLN A 40 18.86 23.85 -19.49
N GLY A 41 18.71 23.40 -18.23
CA GLY A 41 17.78 23.95 -17.25
C GLY A 41 16.34 23.43 -17.39
N SER A 42 16.09 22.42 -18.22
CA SER A 42 14.77 21.77 -18.31
C SER A 42 14.60 20.83 -17.12
N SER A 43 13.46 20.94 -16.43
CA SER A 43 13.11 20.04 -15.33
C SER A 43 12.41 18.79 -15.87
N GLN A 44 12.95 17.61 -15.57
CA GLN A 44 12.20 16.36 -15.63
C GLN A 44 11.74 16.02 -14.21
N SER A 45 10.42 15.99 -14.01
CA SER A 45 9.87 15.38 -12.80
C SER A 45 10.02 13.87 -12.94
N GLN A 46 10.42 13.20 -11.86
CA GLN A 46 10.39 11.75 -11.76
C GLN A 46 9.76 11.38 -10.42
N VAL A 47 8.73 10.52 -10.43
CA VAL A 47 8.26 9.91 -9.17
C VAL A 47 9.17 8.73 -8.87
N ASP A 48 10.06 8.90 -7.91
CA ASP A 48 11.02 7.84 -7.55
C ASP A 48 10.40 6.83 -6.61
N SER A 49 9.62 7.31 -5.65
CA SER A 49 8.97 6.47 -4.65
C SER A 49 7.57 6.96 -4.32
N CYS A 50 6.78 6.08 -3.74
CA CYS A 50 5.56 6.45 -3.07
C CYS A 50 5.53 5.89 -1.65
N ASN A 51 4.93 6.66 -0.76
CA ASN A 51 4.55 6.22 0.56
C ASN A 51 3.07 5.84 0.53
N TYR A 52 2.68 4.72 1.13
CA TYR A 52 1.29 4.28 1.14
C TYR A 52 0.89 3.70 2.50
N GLN A 53 -0.41 3.73 2.78
CA GLN A 53 -1.00 3.10 3.96
C GLN A 53 -2.01 2.04 3.54
N VAL A 54 -2.12 0.99 4.34
CA VAL A 54 -3.05 -0.11 4.09
C VAL A 54 -4.09 -0.15 5.20
N ARG A 55 -5.36 -0.30 4.81
CA ARG A 55 -6.46 -0.60 5.71
C ARG A 55 -7.01 -1.97 5.42
N TYR A 56 -7.56 -2.63 6.41
CA TYR A 56 -8.12 -3.96 6.24
C TYR A 56 -9.40 -4.20 7.06
N TRP A 57 -10.18 -5.16 6.59
CA TRP A 57 -11.22 -5.85 7.33
C TRP A 57 -10.74 -7.28 7.59
N HIS A 58 -11.16 -7.85 8.73
CA HIS A 58 -10.80 -9.22 9.09
C HIS A 58 -11.26 -10.28 8.07
N SER A 59 -12.37 -10.00 7.39
CA SER A 59 -12.93 -10.88 6.37
C SER A 59 -13.82 -10.12 5.38
N ALA A 60 -14.23 -10.80 4.31
CA ALA A 60 -15.17 -10.25 3.34
C ALA A 60 -16.56 -9.99 3.96
N GLU A 61 -16.99 -10.86 4.87
CA GLU A 61 -18.26 -10.74 5.60
C GLU A 61 -18.23 -9.50 6.51
N ALA A 62 -17.12 -9.25 7.20
CA ALA A 62 -16.97 -8.04 8.03
C ALA A 62 -17.08 -6.77 7.19
N LYS A 63 -16.46 -6.74 5.99
CA LYS A 63 -16.60 -5.63 5.05
C LYS A 63 -18.04 -5.46 4.57
N ALA A 64 -18.70 -6.55 4.18
CA ALA A 64 -20.08 -6.55 3.69
C ALA A 64 -21.09 -6.12 4.76
N ALA A 65 -20.83 -6.49 6.02
CA ALA A 65 -21.61 -6.05 7.18
C ALA A 65 -21.38 -4.57 7.56
N GLY A 66 -20.49 -3.85 6.86
CA GLY A 66 -20.18 -2.47 7.15
C GLY A 66 -19.33 -2.28 8.40
N ALA A 67 -18.58 -3.30 8.83
CA ALA A 67 -17.66 -3.17 9.96
C ALA A 67 -16.60 -2.09 9.68
N ARG A 68 -16.12 -1.45 10.74
CA ARG A 68 -15.06 -0.45 10.63
C ARG A 68 -13.75 -1.14 10.22
N HIS A 69 -13.07 -0.57 9.23
CA HIS A 69 -11.73 -1.01 8.83
C HIS A 69 -10.69 -0.65 9.90
N GLN A 70 -9.60 -1.40 9.93
CA GLN A 70 -8.42 -1.14 10.75
C GLN A 70 -7.25 -0.72 9.87
N GLU A 71 -6.32 0.07 10.43
CA GLU A 71 -5.06 0.39 9.74
C GLU A 71 -4.07 -0.73 10.00
N TYR A 72 -3.43 -1.21 8.94
CA TYR A 72 -2.37 -2.18 9.06
C TYR A 72 -1.11 -1.47 9.55
N VAL A 73 -0.61 -1.92 10.69
CA VAL A 73 0.60 -1.40 11.34
C VAL A 73 1.58 -2.54 11.52
N THR A 74 2.87 -2.24 11.59
CA THR A 74 3.92 -3.22 11.93
C THR A 74 4.65 -2.76 13.18
N LYS A 75 5.45 -3.63 13.81
CA LYS A 75 6.26 -3.24 14.98
C LYS A 75 7.23 -2.10 14.67
N ASN A 76 7.64 -1.98 13.41
CA ASN A 76 8.69 -1.05 12.96
C ASN A 76 8.13 0.15 12.19
N SER A 77 6.83 0.20 11.90
CA SER A 77 6.21 1.29 11.16
C SER A 77 4.76 1.49 11.60
N MET A 78 4.38 2.76 11.81
CA MET A 78 3.01 3.19 12.10
C MET A 78 2.09 3.11 10.87
N GLY A 79 2.19 2.03 10.10
CA GLY A 79 1.33 1.75 8.95
C GLY A 79 1.61 2.57 7.70
N SER A 80 2.79 3.19 7.61
CA SER A 80 3.28 3.83 6.38
C SER A 80 4.39 2.99 5.76
N PHE A 81 4.19 2.59 4.51
CA PHE A 81 5.14 1.81 3.72
C PHE A 81 5.71 2.69 2.62
N SER A 82 6.94 2.39 2.16
CA SER A 82 7.53 3.03 1.01
C SER A 82 7.90 1.99 -0.04
N VAL A 83 7.66 2.30 -1.31
CA VAL A 83 8.06 1.49 -2.47
C VAL A 83 8.57 2.41 -3.58
N GLN A 84 9.59 1.95 -4.30
CA GLN A 84 10.08 2.65 -5.49
C GLN A 84 9.13 2.41 -6.67
N VAL A 85 8.78 3.47 -7.39
CA VAL A 85 7.91 3.40 -8.57
C VAL A 85 8.62 3.75 -9.88
N ASN A 86 9.86 4.25 -9.80
CA ASN A 86 10.81 4.44 -10.91
C ASN A 86 10.19 5.13 -12.14
N GLY A 87 9.63 6.32 -11.94
CA GLY A 87 9.15 7.17 -13.02
C GLY A 87 7.72 6.90 -13.50
N SER A 88 6.96 6.02 -12.83
CA SER A 88 5.53 5.87 -13.13
C SER A 88 4.72 7.06 -12.60
N PHE A 89 3.94 7.68 -13.48
CA PHE A 89 2.97 8.74 -13.14
C PHE A 89 1.53 8.25 -13.07
N ASP A 90 1.29 7.04 -13.60
CA ASP A 90 -0.04 6.48 -13.71
C ASP A 90 -0.57 6.08 -12.32
N PRO A 91 -1.71 6.64 -11.88
CA PRO A 91 -2.27 6.34 -10.56
C PRO A 91 -2.61 4.86 -10.35
N GLU A 92 -3.03 4.13 -11.39
CA GLU A 92 -3.38 2.72 -11.29
C GLU A 92 -2.13 1.85 -11.20
N GLU A 93 -1.11 2.14 -12.00
CA GLU A 93 0.19 1.45 -11.94
C GLU A 93 0.86 1.66 -10.58
N ILE A 94 0.85 2.88 -10.05
CA ILE A 94 1.38 3.17 -8.70
C ILE A 94 0.62 2.34 -7.65
N ARG A 95 -0.71 2.27 -7.72
CA ARG A 95 -1.51 1.44 -6.80
C ARG A 95 -1.16 -0.04 -6.93
N ALA A 96 -1.03 -0.55 -8.15
CA ALA A 96 -0.65 -1.94 -8.39
C ALA A 96 0.72 -2.26 -7.78
N LYS A 97 1.69 -1.35 -7.91
CA LYS A 97 3.01 -1.45 -7.26
C LYS A 97 2.91 -1.45 -5.72
N CYS A 98 2.09 -0.56 -5.14
CA CYS A 98 1.85 -0.54 -3.68
C CYS A 98 1.22 -1.86 -3.20
N GLN A 99 0.22 -2.38 -3.91
CA GLN A 99 -0.43 -3.64 -3.59
C GLN A 99 0.56 -4.81 -3.68
N SER A 100 1.35 -4.87 -4.75
CA SER A 100 2.37 -5.91 -4.94
C SER A 100 3.42 -5.87 -3.83
N ASP A 101 3.96 -4.70 -3.51
CA ASP A 101 4.94 -4.51 -2.43
C ASP A 101 4.38 -4.93 -1.06
N PHE A 102 3.13 -4.55 -0.77
CA PHE A 102 2.47 -4.94 0.47
C PHE A 102 2.34 -6.47 0.58
N LEU A 103 1.83 -7.12 -0.48
CA LEU A 103 1.68 -8.57 -0.52
C LEU A 103 3.03 -9.26 -0.32
N THR A 104 4.09 -8.79 -0.98
CA THR A 104 5.44 -9.32 -0.77
C THR A 104 5.90 -9.16 0.68
N LYS A 105 5.67 -8.01 1.32
CA LYS A 105 6.08 -7.75 2.70
C LYS A 105 5.34 -8.60 3.73
N VAL A 106 4.06 -8.89 3.51
CA VAL A 106 3.27 -9.70 4.45
C VAL A 106 3.35 -11.21 4.20
N LEU A 107 3.67 -11.62 2.97
CA LEU A 107 3.90 -13.03 2.60
C LEU A 107 5.35 -13.47 2.83
N ALA A 108 6.30 -12.54 2.92
CA ALA A 108 7.67 -12.87 3.25
C ALA A 108 7.74 -13.49 4.66
N PRO A 109 8.40 -14.65 4.84
CA PRO A 109 8.65 -15.18 6.17
C PRO A 109 9.42 -14.13 6.97
N ALA A 110 9.02 -13.91 8.24
CA ALA A 110 9.79 -13.09 9.16
C ALA A 110 11.22 -13.67 9.22
N ALA A 111 12.17 -12.95 8.62
CA ALA A 111 13.59 -13.30 8.63
C ALA A 111 14.19 -13.14 10.03
#